data_AF-Q1INV8-F1
#
_entry.id   AF-Q1INV8-F1
#
_cell.length_a   1.000
_cell.length_b   1.000
_cell.length_c   1.000
_cell.angle_alpha   90.00
_cell.angle_beta   90.00
_cell.angle_gamma   90.00
#
_symmetry.space_group_name_H-M   'P 1'
#
loop_
_entity.id
_entity.type
_entity.pdbx_description
1 polymer ?
#
loop_
_entity_poly.entity_id
_entity_poly.type
_entity_poly.pdbx_seq_one_letter_code
_entity_poly.pdbx_strand_id
1 'polypeptide(L)'
;MNPLSSLYHDEKTHMAARELSSFIAAVSQQYGPQQARLSAEDWLEELDHMEGTSPCDNRNWRAVTIAASARLADRLSASAGAHEVPLYLVNRYEAASNTNA
;
A
#
# COMPACT_ATOMS: atom_id res chain seq x y z
N MET A 1 34.16 4.21 15.13
CA MET A 1 32.94 4.72 14.48
C MET A 1 33.10 6.21 14.25
N ASN A 2 32.80 6.71 13.05
CA ASN A 2 32.88 8.13 12.73
C ASN A 2 31.61 8.85 13.26
N PRO A 3 31.74 9.92 14.07
CA PRO A 3 30.59 10.63 14.63
C PRO A 3 29.67 11.26 13.57
N LEU A 4 30.20 11.63 12.40
CA LEU A 4 29.41 12.18 11.29
C LEU A 4 28.51 11.12 10.64
N SER A 5 28.94 9.85 10.62
CA SER A 5 28.13 8.73 10.12
C SER A 5 26.95 8.42 11.04
N SER A 6 27.09 8.67 12.35
CA SER A 6 26.01 8.50 13.33
C SER A 6 24.92 9.56 13.14
N LEU A 7 25.31 10.84 13.07
CA LEU A 7 24.35 11.95 12.92
C LEU A 7 23.56 11.86 11.60
N TYR A 8 24.24 11.47 10.51
CA TYR A 8 23.60 11.25 9.21
C TYR A 8 22.58 10.10 9.22
N HIS A 9 22.82 9.08 10.05
CA HIS A 9 21.89 7.97 10.24
C HIS A 9 20.69 8.37 11.10
N ASP A 10 20.92 9.16 12.14
CA ASP A 10 19.87 9.67 13.03
C ASP A 10 18.90 10.61 12.28
N GLU A 11 19.42 11.52 11.45
CA GLU A 11 18.61 12.42 10.64
C GLU A 11 17.74 11.66 9.64
N LYS A 12 18.33 10.67 8.94
CA LYS A 12 17.60 9.79 8.03
C LYS A 12 16.48 9.02 8.73
N THR A 13 16.78 8.46 9.90
CA THR A 13 15.82 7.73 10.72
C THR A 13 14.68 8.63 11.17
N HIS A 14 14.99 9.88 11.54
CA HIS A 14 13.98 10.86 11.92
C HIS A 14 13.06 11.25 10.76
N MET A 15 13.61 11.48 9.56
CA MET A 15 12.80 11.76 8.37
C MET A 15 11.91 10.57 8.00
N ALA A 16 12.45 9.35 8.02
CA ALA A 16 11.69 8.13 7.77
C ALA A 16 10.51 7.98 8.73
N ALA A 17 10.77 8.12 10.03
CA ALA A 17 9.75 8.00 11.07
C ALA A 17 8.64 9.06 10.92
N ARG A 18 9.01 10.29 10.52
CA ARG A 18 8.06 11.37 10.27
C ARG A 18 7.17 11.07 9.05
N GLU A 19 7.75 10.64 7.94
CA GLU A 19 7.01 10.29 6.73
C GLU A 19 6.05 9.12 6.99
N LEU A 20 6.53 8.04 7.63
CA LEU A 20 5.69 6.92 8.02
C LEU A 20 4.55 7.35 8.95
N SER A 21 4.84 8.14 9.99
CA SER A 21 3.81 8.61 10.93
C SER A 21 2.72 9.43 10.23
N SER A 22 3.11 10.32 9.31
CA SER A 22 2.17 11.13 8.53
C SER A 22 1.29 10.26 7.63
N PHE A 23 1.90 9.28 6.95
CA PHE A 23 1.19 8.35 6.09
C PHE A 23 0.17 7.50 6.86
N ILE A 24 0.58 6.90 7.98
CA ILE A 24 -0.30 6.06 8.80
C ILE A 24 -1.44 6.87 9.42
N ALA A 25 -1.19 8.11 9.85
CA ALA A 25 -2.24 8.98 10.34
C ALA A 25 -3.29 9.26 9.25
N ALA A 26 -2.87 9.56 8.02
CA ALA A 26 -3.77 9.81 6.90
C ALA A 26 -4.59 8.56 6.53
N VAL A 27 -3.95 7.39 6.41
CA VAL A 27 -4.65 6.14 6.08
C VAL A 27 -5.63 5.76 7.19
N SER A 28 -5.26 5.93 8.46
CA SER A 28 -6.14 5.64 9.60
C SER A 28 -7.38 6.53 9.59
N GLN A 29 -7.22 7.82 9.29
CA GLN A 29 -8.34 8.76 9.19
C GLN A 29 -9.29 8.43 8.03
N GLN A 30 -8.75 8.00 6.88
CA GLN A 30 -9.55 7.82 5.66
C GLN A 30 -10.13 6.42 5.50
N TYR A 31 -9.42 5.38 5.94
CA TYR A 31 -9.76 3.98 5.68
C TYR A 31 -9.82 3.12 6.95
N GLY A 32 -9.56 3.72 8.12
CA GLY A 32 -9.63 3.06 9.41
C GLY A 32 -8.34 2.36 9.85
N PRO A 33 -8.29 1.95 11.13
CA PRO A 33 -7.07 1.46 11.76
C PRO A 33 -6.55 0.15 11.16
N GLN A 34 -7.42 -0.69 10.62
CA GLN A 34 -7.01 -1.94 9.98
C GLN A 34 -6.21 -1.68 8.70
N GLN A 35 -6.68 -0.75 7.86
CA GLN A 35 -5.97 -0.37 6.63
C GLN A 35 -4.68 0.38 6.95
N ALA A 36 -4.67 1.17 8.03
CA ALA A 36 -3.45 1.83 8.50
C ALA A 36 -2.38 0.80 8.89
N ARG A 37 -2.75 -0.24 9.64
CA ARG A 37 -1.82 -1.31 10.01
C ARG A 37 -1.24 -2.02 8.79
N LEU A 38 -2.09 -2.45 7.85
CA LEU A 38 -1.64 -3.11 6.62
C LEU A 38 -0.73 -2.20 5.78
N SER A 39 -1.04 -0.90 5.74
CA SER A 39 -0.21 0.07 5.01
C SER A 39 1.13 0.34 5.70
N ALA A 40 1.23 0.18 7.02
CA ALA A 40 2.52 0.21 7.72
C ALA A 40 3.39 -0.99 7.36
N GLU A 41 2.79 -2.18 7.29
CA GLU A 41 3.45 -3.41 6.86
C GLU A 41 3.93 -3.26 5.41
N ASP A 42 3.07 -2.78 4.50
CA ASP A 42 3.44 -2.48 3.09
C ASP A 42 4.62 -1.48 3.03
N TRP A 43 4.58 -0.40 3.82
CA TRP A 43 5.63 0.62 3.81
C TRP A 43 6.99 0.08 4.28
N LEU A 44 7.01 -0.80 5.28
CA LEU A 44 8.24 -1.45 5.76
C LEU A 44 8.80 -2.43 4.72
N GLU A 45 7.94 -3.19 4.03
CA GLU A 45 8.36 -4.07 2.96
C GLU A 45 8.97 -3.30 1.77
N GLU A 46 8.35 -2.17 1.38
CA GLU A 46 8.89 -1.31 0.32
C GLU A 46 10.22 -0.66 0.73
N LEU A 47 10.39 -0.36 2.03
CA LEU A 47 11.67 0.11 2.54
C LEU A 47 12.75 -0.98 2.42
N ASP A 48 12.45 -2.22 2.83
CA ASP A 48 13.39 -3.35 2.73
C ASP A 48 13.79 -3.63 1.27
N HIS A 49 12.85 -3.52 0.32
CA HIS A 49 13.15 -3.61 -1.11
C HIS A 49 14.10 -2.51 -1.60
N MET A 50 13.99 -1.29 -1.05
CA MET A 50 14.84 -0.16 -1.40
C MET A 50 16.25 -0.23 -0.77
N GLU A 51 16.42 -0.84 0.41
CA GLU A 51 17.74 -1.03 1.04
C GLU A 51 18.70 -1.89 0.19
N GLY A 52 18.17 -2.68 -0.75
CA GLY A 52 18.98 -3.42 -1.74
C GLY A 52 19.67 -2.52 -2.79
N THR A 53 19.27 -1.24 -2.88
CA THR A 53 19.84 -0.26 -3.81
C THR A 53 20.81 0.67 -3.07
N SER A 54 22.07 0.65 -3.50
CA SER A 54 23.27 1.28 -2.93
C SER A 54 23.09 2.42 -1.89
N PRO A 55 23.85 2.42 -0.77
CA PRO A 55 23.71 3.38 0.36
C PRO A 55 23.91 4.87 0.05
N CYS A 56 24.33 5.21 -1.18
CA CYS A 56 24.78 6.54 -1.55
C CYS A 56 23.69 7.46 -2.09
N ASP A 57 22.58 6.93 -2.60
CA ASP A 57 21.51 7.79 -3.09
C ASP A 57 20.49 8.03 -1.99
N ASN A 58 20.36 9.32 -1.66
CA ASN A 58 19.29 9.95 -0.91
C ASN A 58 18.04 9.06 -0.79
N ARG A 59 17.92 8.34 0.33
CA ARG A 59 16.81 7.40 0.60
C ARG A 59 15.50 8.14 0.34
N ASN A 60 14.85 7.81 -0.77
CA ASN A 60 13.70 8.55 -1.24
C ASN A 60 12.47 8.06 -0.47
N TRP A 61 12.32 8.53 0.77
CA TRP A 61 11.17 8.19 1.63
C TRP A 61 9.83 8.46 0.94
N ARG A 62 9.79 9.44 0.03
CA ARG A 62 8.60 9.70 -0.79
C ARG A 62 8.32 8.54 -1.76
N ALA A 63 9.34 7.91 -2.33
CA ALA A 63 9.16 6.74 -3.19
C ALA A 63 8.57 5.55 -2.40
N VAL A 64 9.07 5.29 -1.19
CA VAL A 64 8.49 4.27 -0.28
C VAL A 64 7.00 4.55 -0.03
N THR A 65 6.66 5.79 0.33
CA THR A 65 5.27 6.19 0.58
C THR A 65 4.39 6.08 -0.67
N ILE A 66 4.91 6.39 -1.86
CA ILE A 66 4.18 6.22 -3.13
C ILE A 66 3.90 4.75 -3.41
N ALA A 67 4.90 3.87 -3.27
CA ALA A 67 4.75 2.44 -3.48
C ALA A 67 3.74 1.81 -2.49
N ALA A 68 3.84 2.17 -1.20
CA ALA A 68 2.87 1.74 -0.20
C ALA A 68 1.44 2.23 -0.50
N SER A 69 1.30 3.46 -1.02
CA SER A 69 0.00 4.00 -1.44
C SER A 69 -0.59 3.25 -2.65
N ALA A 70 0.25 2.82 -3.60
CA ALA A 70 -0.19 2.00 -4.74
C ALA A 70 -0.72 0.64 -4.25
N ARG A 71 0.00 -0.03 -3.33
CA ARG A 71 -0.43 -1.29 -2.71
C ARG A 71 -1.74 -1.15 -1.94
N LEU A 72 -1.92 -0.03 -1.21
CA LEU A 72 -3.19 0.30 -0.59
C LEU A 72 -4.32 0.45 -1.62
N ALA A 73 -4.09 1.19 -2.70
CA ALA A 73 -5.08 1.39 -3.76
C ALA A 73 -5.48 0.08 -4.45
N ASP A 74 -4.52 -0.80 -4.74
CA ASP A 74 -4.78 -2.12 -5.32
C ASP A 74 -5.61 -2.99 -4.37
N ARG A 75 -5.27 -3.01 -3.09
CA ARG A 75 -6.01 -3.75 -2.06
C ARG A 75 -7.45 -3.25 -1.92
N LEU A 76 -7.65 -1.94 -1.89
CA LEU A 76 -8.98 -1.34 -1.84
C LEU A 76 -9.80 -1.67 -3.10
N SER A 77 -9.17 -1.62 -4.28
CA SER A 77 -9.81 -1.95 -5.56
C SER A 77 -10.21 -3.43 -5.65
N ALA A 78 -9.35 -4.34 -5.19
CA ALA A 78 -9.67 -5.77 -5.12
C ALA A 78 -10.84 -6.06 -4.17
N SER A 79 -10.91 -5.34 -3.04
CA SER A 79 -12.03 -5.47 -2.10
C SER A 79 -13.36 -4.95 -2.66
N ALA A 80 -13.31 -3.91 -3.50
CA ALA A 80 -14.49 -3.34 -4.16
C ALA A 80 -14.97 -4.22 -5.33
N GLY A 81 -14.06 -4.76 -6.13
CA GLY A 81 -14.38 -5.62 -7.28
C GLY A 81 -14.96 -6.99 -6.91
N ALA A 82 -14.77 -7.44 -5.67
CA ALA A 82 -15.41 -8.66 -5.15
C ALA A 82 -16.93 -8.51 -4.93
N HIS A 83 -17.48 -7.29 -5.08
CA HIS A 83 -18.90 -7.01 -4.87
C HIS A 83 -19.74 -6.97 -6.16
N GLU A 84 -19.15 -7.20 -7.34
CA GLU A 84 -19.88 -7.17 -8.60
C GLU A 84 -20.04 -8.56 -9.26
N VAL A 85 -21.31 -8.97 -9.33
CA VAL A 85 -21.94 -10.11 -10.02
C VAL A 85 -21.88 -11.49 -9.34
N PRO A 86 -22.94 -11.83 -8.56
CA PRO A 86 -23.20 -13.21 -8.17
C PRO A 86 -23.48 -14.09 -9.39
N LEU A 87 -22.81 -15.25 -9.46
CA LEU A 87 -22.96 -16.27 -10.52
C LEU A 87 -24.42 -16.75 -10.76
N TYR A 88 -25.36 -16.46 -9.86
CA TYR A 88 -26.77 -16.79 -10.06
C TYR A 88 -27.50 -15.89 -11.07
N LEU A 89 -26.94 -14.71 -11.42
CA LEU A 89 -27.52 -13.83 -12.45
C LEU A 89 -27.12 -14.24 -13.87
N VAL A 90 -26.01 -14.96 -14.05
CA VAL A 90 -25.54 -15.41 -15.37
C VAL A 90 -26.48 -16.48 -15.96
N ASN A 91 -27.07 -17.35 -15.13
CA ASN A 91 -27.91 -18.46 -15.62
C ASN A 91 -29.35 -18.07 -16.01
N ARG A 92 -29.82 -16.85 -15.73
CA ARG A 92 -31.22 -16.47 -16.03
C ARG A 92 -31.43 -16.05 -17.50
N TYR A 93 -30.37 -15.65 -18.19
CA TYR A 93 -30.44 -15.23 -19.60
C TYR A 93 -30.39 -16.39 -20.61
N GLU A 94 -29.83 -17.54 -20.23
CA GLU A 94 -29.86 -18.74 -21.07
C GLU A 94 -31.21 -19.47 -21.02
N ALA A 95 -31.89 -19.49 -19.87
CA ALA A 95 -33.18 -20.18 -19.73
C ALA A 95 -34.34 -19.46 -20.45
N ALA A 96 -34.27 -18.14 -20.61
CA ALA A 96 -35.30 -17.34 -21.29
C ALA A 96 -35.17 -17.37 -22.82
N SER A 97 -34.05 -17.85 -23.36
CA SER A 97 -33.79 -17.87 -24.81
C SER A 97 -34.18 -19.19 -25.49
N ASN A 98 -34.57 -20.23 -24.75
CA ASN A 98 -34.84 -21.56 -25.31
C ASN A 98 -36.33 -21.97 -25.31
N THR A 99 -37.24 -21.01 -25.45
CA THR A 99 -38.69 -21.29 -25.68
C THR A 99 -39.19 -20.68 -26.99
N ASN A 100 -38.45 -20.87 -28.09
CA ASN A 100 -38.99 -20.69 -29.44
C ASN A 100 -38.19 -21.47 -30.49
N ALA A 101 -38.54 -22.76 -30.64
CA ALA A 101 -38.61 -23.51 -31.91
C ALA A 101 -39.16 -24.91 -31.62
#